data_AF-A0A7U9R8J6-F1
#
_entry.id   AF-A0A7U9R8J6-F1
#
_cell.length_a   1.000
_cell.length_b   1.000
_cell.length_c   1.000
_cell.angle_alpha   90.00
_cell.angle_beta   90.00
_cell.angle_gamma   90.00
#
_symmetry.space_group_name_H-M   'P 1'
#
loop_
_entity.id
_entity.type
_entity.pdbx_description
1 polymer ?
#
loop_
_entity_poly.entity_id
_entity_poly.type
_entity_poly.pdbx_seq_one_letter_code
_entity_poly.pdbx_strand_id
1 'polypeptide(L)'
;MTTKEQERQAIQKVRKIVEGMGENSYLATAMEGVLETAEQNIEDDAAYSLKGRAEVAEKQASALKRENEELRKALKEQQERAERLESRCNEAYSELQRYTLPDWMQRELDKMVQTGLERVNREIKEAADGMADAIGEQGNFATQAADHAKQYKEKRSEQSILKRMQSFLMNYKRKEQK
;
A
#
# COMPACT_ATOMS: atom_id res chain seq x y z
N MET A 1 -57.79 27.28 29.07
CA MET A 1 -56.86 27.22 27.93
C MET A 1 -56.94 28.53 27.18
N THR A 2 -55.79 29.10 26.85
CA THR A 2 -55.72 30.20 25.88
C THR A 2 -55.99 29.62 24.50
N THR A 3 -56.77 30.30 23.65
CA THR A 3 -56.98 29.86 22.27
C THR A 3 -55.78 30.27 21.40
N LYS A 4 -55.52 29.54 20.31
CA LYS A 4 -54.47 29.92 19.33
C LYS A 4 -54.64 31.37 18.86
N GLU A 5 -55.87 31.83 18.70
CA GLU A 5 -56.19 33.21 18.32
C GLU A 5 -55.82 34.23 19.41
N GLN A 6 -56.09 33.92 20.68
CA GLN A 6 -55.66 34.77 21.79
C GLN A 6 -54.13 34.88 21.87
N GLU A 7 -53.39 33.80 21.59
CA GLU A 7 -51.92 33.84 21.56
C GLU A 7 -51.39 34.68 20.39
N ARG A 8 -51.95 34.54 19.18
CA ARG A 8 -51.57 35.39 18.04
C ARG A 8 -51.80 36.88 18.31
N GLN A 9 -52.92 37.22 18.94
CA GLN A 9 -53.20 38.61 19.33
C GLN A 9 -52.20 39.14 20.36
N ALA A 10 -51.75 38.29 21.30
CA ALA A 10 -50.70 38.66 22.25
C ALA A 10 -49.36 38.90 21.54
N ILE A 11 -48.98 38.02 20.60
CA ILE A 11 -47.76 38.17 19.80
C ILE A 11 -47.76 39.49 19.02
N GLN A 12 -48.85 39.84 18.32
CA GLN A 12 -48.94 41.10 17.58
C GLN A 12 -48.78 42.35 18.46
N LYS A 13 -49.29 42.32 19.70
CA LYS A 13 -49.12 43.42 20.65
C LYS A 13 -47.67 43.57 21.07
N VAL A 14 -47.00 42.45 21.39
CA VAL A 14 -45.57 42.46 21.76
C VAL A 14 -44.71 42.89 20.57
N ARG A 15 -45.01 42.42 19.36
CA ARG A 15 -44.29 42.78 18.13
C ARG A 15 -44.26 44.29 17.91
N LYS A 16 -45.41 44.97 18.04
CA LYS A 16 -45.49 46.44 17.94
C LYS A 16 -44.65 47.17 18.99
N ILE A 17 -44.60 46.65 20.22
CA ILE A 17 -43.77 47.23 21.29
C ILE A 17 -42.28 47.09 20.93
N VAL A 18 -41.87 45.92 20.45
CA VAL A 18 -40.48 45.62 20.09
C VAL A 18 -40.03 46.45 18.89
N GLU A 19 -40.81 46.49 17.82
CA GLU A 19 -40.51 47.28 16.61
C GLU A 19 -40.47 48.79 16.90
N GLY A 20 -41.34 49.27 17.80
CA GLY A 20 -41.37 50.68 18.21
C GLY A 20 -40.15 51.16 18.99
N MET A 21 -39.25 50.26 19.42
CA MET A 21 -38.04 50.61 20.18
C MET A 21 -36.85 51.01 19.29
N GLY A 22 -36.90 50.74 17.98
CA GLY A 22 -35.84 51.09 17.02
C GLY A 22 -34.67 50.09 16.95
N GLU A 23 -33.82 50.26 15.93
CA GLU A 23 -32.80 49.27 15.50
C GLU A 23 -31.65 49.03 16.50
N ASN A 24 -31.38 49.98 17.41
CA ASN A 24 -30.31 49.86 18.41
C ASN A 24 -30.84 49.46 19.81
N SER A 25 -32.07 48.93 19.88
CA SER A 25 -32.67 48.54 21.15
C SER A 25 -32.13 47.20 21.65
N TYR A 26 -31.52 47.20 22.83
CA TYR A 26 -31.09 45.97 23.52
C TYR A 26 -32.24 44.98 23.73
N LEU A 27 -33.45 45.48 23.99
CA LEU A 27 -34.64 44.65 24.13
C LEU A 27 -35.01 44.02 22.79
N ALA A 28 -34.98 44.79 21.70
CA ALA A 28 -35.31 44.28 20.37
C ALA A 28 -34.32 43.21 19.92
N THR A 29 -33.02 43.43 20.13
CA THR A 29 -31.98 42.42 19.88
C THR A 29 -32.20 41.15 20.70
N ALA A 30 -32.54 41.27 21.99
CA ALA A 30 -32.81 40.10 22.84
C ALA A 30 -34.08 39.33 22.43
N MET A 31 -35.04 39.98 21.78
CA MET A 31 -36.29 39.37 21.31
C MET A 31 -36.20 38.81 19.89
N GLU A 32 -35.08 38.99 19.20
CA GLU A 32 -34.87 38.49 17.84
C GLU A 32 -35.11 36.96 17.77
N GLY A 33 -36.03 36.53 16.91
CA GLY A 33 -36.41 35.13 16.75
C GLY A 33 -37.36 34.57 17.82
N VAL A 34 -37.64 35.31 18.91
CA VAL A 34 -38.50 34.84 20.01
C VAL A 34 -39.97 34.80 19.57
N LEU A 35 -40.44 35.85 18.89
CA LEU A 35 -41.84 35.93 18.46
C LEU A 35 -42.12 34.98 17.30
N GLU A 36 -41.17 34.80 16.39
CA GLU A 36 -41.24 33.82 15.29
C GLU A 36 -41.30 32.39 15.85
N THR A 37 -40.49 32.09 16.88
CA THR A 37 -40.57 30.79 17.58
C THR A 37 -41.92 30.60 18.28
N ALA A 38 -42.49 31.66 18.85
CA ALA A 38 -43.81 31.60 19.47
C ALA A 38 -44.92 31.37 18.45
N GLU A 39 -44.85 32.01 17.26
CA GLU A 39 -45.77 31.76 16.15
C GLU A 39 -45.69 30.29 15.69
N GLN A 40 -44.47 29.77 15.50
CA GLN A 40 -44.27 28.37 15.14
C GLN A 40 -44.81 27.41 16.20
N ASN A 41 -44.62 27.69 17.49
CA ASN A 41 -45.16 26.87 18.57
C ASN A 41 -46.70 26.75 18.52
N ILE A 42 -47.40 27.83 18.17
CA ILE A 42 -48.86 27.83 18.00
C ILE A 42 -49.28 26.95 16.82
N GLU A 43 -48.53 26.99 15.72
CA GLU A 43 -48.81 26.20 14.53
C GLU A 43 -48.54 24.71 14.76
N ASP A 44 -47.39 24.39 15.36
CA ASP A 44 -46.90 23.03 15.58
C ASP A 44 -47.51 22.36 16.84
N ASP A 45 -48.33 23.06 17.62
CA ASP A 45 -48.79 22.63 18.95
C ASP A 45 -47.61 22.19 19.85
N ALA A 46 -46.55 23.00 19.83
CA ALA A 46 -45.26 22.71 20.45
C ALA A 46 -44.84 23.79 21.47
N ALA A 47 -43.70 23.58 22.14
CA ALA A 47 -43.16 24.48 23.14
C ALA A 47 -41.63 24.66 22.99
N TYR A 48 -41.19 24.99 21.77
CA TYR A 48 -39.79 25.30 21.49
C TYR A 48 -39.38 26.62 22.16
N SER A 49 -38.11 26.70 22.57
CA SER A 49 -37.51 27.95 23.05
C SER A 49 -36.12 28.13 22.47
N LEU A 50 -35.71 29.37 22.25
CA LEU A 50 -34.36 29.69 21.78
C LEU A 50 -33.29 29.19 22.76
N LYS A 51 -33.55 29.30 24.08
CA LYS A 51 -32.68 28.76 25.12
C LYS A 51 -32.50 27.25 24.98
N GLY A 52 -33.59 26.50 24.83
CA GLY A 52 -33.52 25.04 24.67
C GLY A 52 -32.75 24.65 23.40
N ARG A 53 -32.97 25.36 22.29
CA ARG A 53 -32.22 25.15 21.04
C ARG A 53 -30.73 25.43 21.22
N ALA A 54 -30.38 26.54 21.89
CA ALA A 54 -28.99 26.90 22.16
C ALA A 54 -28.29 25.87 23.06
N GLU A 55 -28.94 25.40 24.13
CA GLU A 55 -28.38 24.39 25.03
C GLU A 55 -28.14 23.05 24.31
N VAL A 56 -29.04 22.63 23.42
CA VAL A 56 -28.83 21.43 22.59
C VAL A 56 -27.67 21.63 21.62
N ALA A 57 -27.62 22.76 20.93
CA ALA A 57 -26.55 23.08 19.99
C ALA A 57 -25.18 23.13 20.69
N GLU A 58 -25.10 23.72 21.88
CA GLU A 58 -23.87 23.79 22.67
C GLU A 58 -23.41 22.39 23.13
N LYS A 59 -24.34 21.54 23.60
CA LYS A 59 -24.04 20.14 23.95
C LYS A 59 -23.52 19.36 22.74
N GLN A 60 -24.16 19.51 21.58
CA GLN A 60 -23.74 18.85 20.34
C GLN A 60 -22.37 19.35 19.88
N ALA A 61 -22.13 20.67 19.91
CA ALA A 61 -20.83 21.24 19.56
C ALA A 61 -19.71 20.76 20.49
N SER A 62 -19.99 20.66 21.80
CA SER A 62 -19.05 20.13 22.78
C SER A 62 -18.74 18.65 22.55
N ALA A 63 -19.76 17.84 22.25
CA ALA A 63 -19.58 16.43 21.91
C ALA A 63 -18.75 16.25 20.63
N LEU A 64 -19.09 16.97 19.56
CA LEU A 64 -18.36 16.94 18.29
C LEU A 64 -16.90 17.40 18.45
N LYS A 65 -16.65 18.40 19.30
CA LYS A 65 -15.28 18.85 19.59
C LYS A 65 -14.45 17.75 20.23
N ARG A 66 -15.00 17.05 21.23
CA ARG A 66 -14.33 15.91 21.88
C ARG A 66 -14.05 14.77 20.90
N GLU A 67 -15.05 14.40 20.11
CA GLU A 67 -14.90 13.38 19.06
C GLU A 67 -13.82 13.78 18.05
N ASN A 68 -13.76 15.04 17.64
CA ASN A 68 -12.72 15.52 16.72
C ASN A 68 -11.32 15.46 17.34
N GLU A 69 -11.18 15.77 18.62
CA GLU A 69 -9.91 15.66 19.35
C GLU A 69 -9.45 14.19 19.44
N GLU A 70 -10.36 13.26 19.73
CA GLU A 70 -10.08 11.82 19.75
C GLU A 70 -9.68 11.29 18.36
N LEU A 71 -10.42 11.67 17.32
CA LEU A 71 -10.12 11.29 15.93
C LEU A 71 -8.76 11.82 15.48
N ARG A 72 -8.41 13.07 15.83
CA ARG A 72 -7.08 13.64 15.53
C ARG A 72 -5.97 12.85 16.21
N LYS A 73 -6.17 12.44 17.47
CA LYS A 73 -5.19 11.62 18.19
C LYS A 73 -5.02 10.25 17.51
N ALA A 74 -6.12 9.56 17.22
CA ALA A 74 -6.09 8.27 16.53
C ALA A 74 -5.43 8.35 15.15
N LEU A 75 -5.73 9.41 14.38
CA LEU A 75 -5.11 9.64 13.08
C LEU A 75 -3.58 9.79 13.21
N LYS A 76 -3.11 10.56 14.19
CA LYS A 76 -1.68 10.74 14.45
C LYS A 76 -1.01 9.41 14.82
N GLU A 77 -1.61 8.63 15.72
CA GLU A 77 -1.07 7.32 16.11
C GLU A 77 -0.97 6.35 14.92
N GLN A 78 -1.96 6.38 14.03
CA GLN A 78 -1.96 5.57 12.81
C GLN A 78 -0.93 6.04 11.79
N GLN A 79 -0.72 7.34 11.62
CA GLN A 79 0.35 7.89 10.77
C GLN A 79 1.73 7.46 11.26
N GLU A 80 2.01 7.62 12.55
CA GLU A 80 3.28 7.17 13.13
C GLU A 80 3.49 5.65 12.98
N ARG A 81 2.40 4.86 13.05
CA ARG A 81 2.47 3.42 12.81
C ARG A 81 2.79 3.09 11.35
N ALA A 82 2.19 3.83 10.41
CA ALA A 82 2.46 3.66 8.98
C ALA A 82 3.92 3.98 8.65
N GLU A 83 4.45 5.11 9.15
CA GLU A 83 5.86 5.50 8.98
C GLU A 83 6.81 4.45 9.53
N ARG A 84 6.53 3.91 10.73
CA ARG A 84 7.34 2.81 11.31
C ARG A 84 7.30 1.55 10.46
N LEU A 85 6.14 1.19 9.90
CA LEU A 85 6.02 0.02 9.03
C LEU A 85 6.78 0.22 7.72
N GLU A 86 6.67 1.40 7.12
CA GLU A 86 7.40 1.77 5.91
C GLU A 86 8.91 1.69 6.11
N SER A 87 9.43 2.26 7.21
CA SER A 87 10.86 2.15 7.56
C SER A 87 11.31 0.69 7.68
N ARG A 88 10.53 -0.15 8.39
CA ARG A 88 10.84 -1.58 8.55
C ARG A 88 10.80 -2.34 7.22
N CYS A 89 9.84 -2.02 6.35
CA CYS A 89 9.77 -2.60 5.01
C CYS A 89 11.01 -2.22 4.18
N ASN A 90 11.43 -0.95 4.25
CA ASN A 90 12.61 -0.48 3.53
C ASN A 90 13.91 -1.11 4.05
N GLU A 91 14.06 -1.26 5.36
CA GLU A 91 15.17 -1.99 5.97
C GLU A 91 15.19 -3.45 5.51
N ALA A 92 14.06 -4.15 5.63
CA ALA A 92 13.95 -5.55 5.21
C ALA A 92 14.23 -5.73 3.71
N TYR A 93 13.76 -4.81 2.87
CA TYR A 93 14.03 -4.82 1.44
C TYR A 93 15.52 -4.61 1.15
N SER A 94 16.16 -3.67 1.85
CA SER A 94 17.60 -3.41 1.73
C SER A 94 18.44 -4.61 2.18
N GLU A 95 18.02 -5.34 3.21
CA GLU A 95 18.67 -6.58 3.62
C GLU A 95 18.51 -7.67 2.57
N LEU A 96 17.31 -7.84 2.01
CA LEU A 96 17.05 -8.81 0.94
C LEU A 96 17.91 -8.57 -0.30
N GLN A 97 18.08 -7.30 -0.69
CA GLN A 97 18.95 -6.93 -1.81
C GLN A 97 20.40 -7.40 -1.64
N ARG A 98 20.91 -7.57 -0.41
CA ARG A 98 22.27 -8.09 -0.18
C ARG A 98 22.42 -9.56 -0.58
N TYR A 99 21.32 -10.32 -0.62
CA TYR A 99 21.30 -11.73 -0.99
C TYR A 99 20.81 -11.96 -2.43
N THR A 100 20.39 -10.89 -3.10
CA THR A 100 20.01 -10.91 -4.52
C THR A 100 21.26 -10.84 -5.38
N LEU A 101 21.34 -11.67 -6.41
CA LEU A 101 22.40 -11.65 -7.41
C LEU A 101 22.23 -10.38 -8.26
N PRO A 102 23.15 -9.41 -8.22
CA PRO A 102 22.99 -8.19 -8.99
C PRO A 102 23.01 -8.47 -10.50
N ASP A 103 22.27 -7.68 -11.29
CA ASP A 103 22.19 -7.77 -12.75
C ASP A 103 23.55 -7.95 -13.44
N TRP A 104 24.54 -7.16 -13.03
CA TRP A 104 25.87 -7.19 -13.64
C TRP A 104 26.57 -8.53 -13.38
N MET A 105 26.41 -9.09 -12.17
CA MET A 105 27.01 -10.37 -11.80
C MET A 105 26.27 -11.52 -12.49
N GLN A 106 24.95 -11.43 -12.60
CA GLN A 106 24.17 -12.39 -13.36
C GLN A 106 24.60 -12.45 -14.83
N ARG A 107 24.76 -11.28 -15.48
CA ARG A 107 25.22 -11.20 -16.88
C ARG A 107 26.61 -11.80 -17.05
N GLU A 108 27.51 -11.57 -16.09
CA GLU A 108 28.87 -12.11 -16.15
C GLU A 108 28.88 -13.63 -15.95
N LEU A 109 28.13 -14.14 -14.96
CA LEU A 109 27.97 -15.57 -14.74
C LEU A 109 27.32 -16.28 -15.94
N ASP A 110 26.31 -15.66 -16.56
CA ASP A 110 25.70 -16.17 -17.79
C ASP A 110 26.73 -16.34 -18.90
N LYS A 111 27.57 -15.32 -19.16
CA LYS A 111 28.65 -15.41 -20.15
C LYS A 111 29.66 -16.49 -19.81
N MET A 112 30.09 -16.57 -18.55
CA MET A 112 31.04 -17.59 -18.11
C MET A 112 30.49 -19.01 -18.32
N VAL A 113 29.21 -19.23 -17.98
CA VAL A 113 28.55 -20.52 -18.17
C VAL A 113 28.38 -20.84 -19.66
N GLN A 114 28.02 -19.86 -20.48
CA GLN A 114 27.90 -20.05 -21.94
C GLN A 114 29.24 -20.43 -22.56
N THR A 115 30.29 -19.63 -22.34
CA THR A 115 31.65 -19.90 -22.84
C THR A 115 32.17 -21.24 -22.32
N GLY A 116 31.90 -21.56 -21.05
CA GLY A 116 32.24 -22.85 -20.45
C GLY A 116 31.55 -24.02 -21.13
N LEU A 117 30.25 -23.90 -21.43
CA LEU A 117 29.49 -24.94 -22.13
C LEU A 117 30.00 -25.14 -23.55
N GLU A 118 30.30 -24.07 -24.29
CA GLU A 118 30.88 -24.14 -25.62
C GLU A 118 32.22 -24.90 -25.62
N ARG A 119 33.12 -24.52 -24.69
CA ARG A 119 34.41 -25.19 -24.52
C ARG A 119 34.25 -26.67 -24.19
N VAL A 120 33.46 -27.00 -23.18
CA VAL A 120 33.27 -28.40 -22.74
C VAL A 120 32.57 -29.22 -23.81
N ASN A 121 31.62 -28.66 -24.55
CA ASN A 121 30.99 -29.34 -25.69
C ASN A 121 31.99 -29.68 -26.80
N ARG A 122 32.92 -28.77 -27.08
CA ARG A 122 34.00 -29.02 -28.04
C ARG A 122 34.92 -30.13 -27.54
N GLU A 123 35.39 -30.05 -26.30
CA GLU A 123 36.29 -31.06 -25.70
C GLU A 123 35.62 -32.44 -25.62
N ILE A 124 34.30 -32.52 -25.34
CA ILE A 124 33.52 -33.77 -25.40
C ILE A 124 33.55 -34.35 -26.81
N LYS A 125 33.37 -33.51 -27.83
CA LYS A 125 33.38 -33.93 -29.23
C LYS A 125 34.77 -34.44 -29.64
N GLU A 126 35.82 -33.69 -29.32
CA GLU A 126 37.21 -34.08 -29.59
C GLU A 126 37.57 -35.41 -28.90
N ALA A 127 37.15 -35.62 -27.65
CA ALA A 127 37.37 -36.90 -26.96
C ALA A 127 36.55 -38.04 -27.58
N ALA A 128 35.35 -37.78 -28.08
CA ALA A 128 34.54 -38.77 -28.77
C ALA A 128 35.15 -39.17 -30.13
N ASP A 129 35.62 -38.19 -30.89
CA ASP A 129 36.29 -38.40 -32.18
C ASP A 129 37.61 -39.18 -31.96
N GLY A 130 38.42 -38.79 -30.96
CA GLY A 130 39.65 -39.52 -30.61
C GLY A 130 39.42 -40.97 -30.14
N MET A 131 38.31 -41.25 -29.46
CA MET A 131 37.92 -42.65 -29.16
C MET A 131 37.59 -43.43 -30.43
N ALA A 132 36.87 -42.82 -31.38
CA ALA A 132 36.51 -43.47 -32.63
C ALA A 132 37.75 -43.76 -33.49
N ASP A 133 38.69 -42.82 -33.56
CA ASP A 133 39.95 -42.96 -34.30
C ASP A 133 40.85 -44.06 -33.71
N ALA A 134 40.90 -44.17 -32.38
CA ALA A 134 41.73 -45.17 -31.68
C ALA A 134 41.20 -46.62 -31.82
N ILE A 135 39.94 -46.79 -32.26
CA ILE A 135 39.24 -48.09 -32.42
C ILE A 135 39.00 -48.44 -33.90
N GLY A 136 39.13 -47.48 -34.83
CA GLY A 136 38.86 -47.65 -36.26
C GLY A 136 39.87 -48.52 -37.03
N GLU A 137 39.66 -48.67 -38.35
CA GLU A 137 40.30 -49.70 -39.21
C GLU A 137 41.86 -49.74 -39.23
N GLN A 138 42.56 -48.70 -38.76
CA GLN A 138 44.03 -48.66 -38.65
C GLN A 138 44.57 -48.48 -37.21
N GLY A 139 43.69 -48.33 -36.22
CA GLY A 139 44.06 -48.06 -34.83
C GLY A 139 43.64 -49.20 -33.90
N ASN A 140 44.59 -49.83 -33.22
CA ASN A 140 44.30 -50.76 -32.13
C ASN A 140 45.10 -50.37 -30.87
N PHE A 141 44.89 -49.13 -30.42
CA PHE A 141 45.61 -48.54 -29.29
C PHE A 141 44.68 -48.45 -28.07
N ALA A 142 44.46 -49.60 -27.42
CA ALA A 142 43.53 -49.74 -26.29
C ALA A 142 43.78 -48.73 -25.14
N THR A 143 45.04 -48.34 -24.90
CA THR A 143 45.40 -47.34 -23.89
C THR A 143 44.95 -45.93 -24.26
N GLN A 144 45.13 -45.52 -25.52
CA GLN A 144 44.69 -44.21 -26.02
C GLN A 144 43.15 -44.09 -26.03
N ALA A 145 42.45 -45.16 -26.42
CA ALA A 145 41.00 -45.22 -26.35
C ALA A 145 40.49 -45.09 -24.89
N ALA A 146 41.18 -45.72 -23.94
CA ALA A 146 40.85 -45.63 -22.51
C ALA A 146 41.07 -44.20 -21.96
N ASP A 147 42.14 -43.53 -22.38
CA ASP A 147 42.45 -42.15 -21.99
C ASP A 147 41.39 -41.17 -22.52
N HIS A 148 41.01 -41.26 -23.79
CA HIS A 148 39.93 -40.44 -24.37
C HIS A 148 38.57 -40.75 -23.72
N ALA A 149 38.28 -42.00 -23.37
CA ALA A 149 37.07 -42.37 -22.65
C ALA A 149 37.01 -41.76 -21.24
N LYS A 150 38.15 -41.67 -20.55
CA LYS A 150 38.27 -41.00 -19.25
C LYS A 150 38.01 -39.50 -19.40
N GLN A 151 38.67 -38.85 -20.35
CA GLN A 151 38.46 -37.42 -20.64
C GLN A 151 37.00 -37.13 -20.98
N TYR A 152 36.37 -37.94 -21.83
CA TYR A 152 34.96 -37.80 -22.17
C TYR A 152 34.05 -37.84 -20.93
N LYS A 153 34.26 -38.78 -20.02
CA LYS A 153 33.48 -38.89 -18.77
C LYS A 153 33.66 -37.67 -17.86
N GLU A 154 34.89 -37.21 -17.69
CA GLU A 154 35.22 -36.02 -16.89
C GLU A 154 34.51 -34.78 -17.47
N LYS A 155 34.61 -34.57 -18.78
CA LYS A 155 33.98 -33.43 -19.46
C LYS A 155 32.46 -33.50 -19.47
N ARG A 156 31.86 -34.70 -19.55
CA ARG A 156 30.41 -34.86 -19.37
C ARG A 156 29.94 -34.49 -17.97
N SER A 157 30.73 -34.79 -16.93
CA SER A 157 30.44 -34.36 -15.56
C SER A 157 30.49 -32.83 -15.42
N GLU A 158 31.53 -32.20 -15.98
CA GLU A 158 31.69 -30.73 -16.03
C GLU A 158 30.51 -30.07 -16.77
N GLN A 159 30.10 -30.63 -17.92
CA GLN A 159 28.94 -30.18 -18.69
C GLN A 159 27.64 -30.22 -17.88
N SER A 160 27.44 -31.25 -17.08
CA SER A 160 26.25 -31.40 -16.23
C SER A 160 26.17 -30.32 -15.15
N ILE A 161 27.30 -29.96 -14.55
CA ILE A 161 27.38 -28.84 -13.59
C ILE A 161 27.01 -27.53 -14.27
N LEU A 162 27.62 -27.22 -15.43
CA LEU A 162 27.35 -25.98 -16.15
C LEU A 162 25.90 -25.88 -16.63
N LYS A 163 25.27 -26.98 -17.07
CA LYS A 163 23.84 -27.00 -17.43
C LYS A 163 22.92 -26.73 -16.23
N ARG A 164 23.28 -27.21 -15.03
CA ARG A 164 22.55 -26.89 -13.79
C ARG A 164 22.66 -25.41 -13.45
N MET A 165 23.87 -24.83 -13.58
CA MET A 165 24.09 -23.40 -13.37
C MET A 165 23.31 -22.55 -14.39
N GLN A 166 23.32 -22.92 -15.67
CA GLN A 166 22.54 -22.25 -16.73
C GLN A 166 21.04 -22.27 -16.41
N SER A 167 20.52 -23.42 -15.97
CA SER A 167 19.11 -23.58 -15.60
C SER A 167 18.75 -22.71 -14.39
N PHE A 168 19.64 -22.62 -13.40
CA PHE A 168 19.46 -21.72 -12.25
C PHE A 168 19.36 -20.26 -12.69
N LEU A 169 20.31 -19.77 -13.51
CA LEU A 169 20.34 -18.37 -13.95
C LEU A 169 19.12 -18.00 -14.82
N MET A 170 18.64 -18.92 -15.67
CA MET A 170 17.41 -18.74 -16.46
C MET A 170 16.16 -18.63 -15.60
N ASN A 171 16.07 -19.42 -14.52
CA ASN A 171 14.94 -19.37 -13.59
C ASN A 171 15.02 -18.16 -12.64
N TYR A 172 16.22 -17.70 -12.33
CA TYR A 172 16.45 -16.47 -11.57
C TYR A 172 15.83 -15.25 -12.29
N LYS A 173 16.13 -15.11 -13.59
CA LYS A 173 15.59 -14.07 -14.49
C LYS A 173 14.06 -13.99 -14.56
N ARG A 174 13.35 -15.12 -14.47
CA ARG A 174 11.87 -15.15 -14.54
C ARG A 174 11.18 -14.67 -13.27
N LYS A 175 11.85 -14.75 -12.11
CA LYS A 175 11.26 -14.36 -10.83
C LYS A 175 11.31 -12.85 -10.59
N GLU A 176 12.22 -12.13 -11.24
CA GLU A 176 12.33 -10.66 -11.12
C GLU A 176 11.37 -9.88 -12.04
N GLN A 177 10.72 -10.56 -13.00
CA GLN A 177 9.79 -9.92 -13.97
C GLN A 177 8.30 -10.06 -13.59
N LYS A 178 7.98 -10.60 -12.42
CA LYS A 178 6.62 -10.78 -11.90
C LYS A 178 6.44 -9.98 -10.62
#